data_AF-A0A0E3X1A4-F1
#
_entry.id   AF-A0A0E3X1A4-F1
#
_cell.length_a   1.000
_cell.length_b   1.000
_cell.length_c   1.000
_cell.angle_alpha   90.00
_cell.angle_beta   90.00
_cell.angle_gamma   90.00
#
_symmetry.space_group_name_H-M   'P 1'
#
loop_
_entity.id
_entity.type
_entity.pdbx_description
1 polymer ?
#
loop_
_entity_poly.entity_id
_entity_poly.type
_entity_poly.pdbx_seq_one_letter_code
_entity_poly.pdbx_strand_id
1 'polypeptide(L)'
;MDKENEYVLRKFYNELYNSIVLSNKLKKESIIISMFKTPSNKRYDLLSSSSLISFKFKKSIINDLISNELIRSIDSANEYSITAKGVWQIEIIDKKISYDDVIEYIDKEYFNLFESNKSLTEKEKIILFSMICSRTFSEDSCADLRKSAEVSVSWKNIFDICGEKLVNLGIIKEYPANIYGKGGNEDPVSYLLKRANHLFKKTRGIYMSPGEQKYYLKLSDKNHLKENLSFLLWLIFGNKLEVDDIELISEFCNNIAYDMGIYVFDLDEYHFSNPEYDDILNEAFMDVVFSNNKW
;
A
#
# COMPACT_ATOMS: atom_id res chain seq x y z
N MET A 1 -16.45 14.39 -37.37
CA MET A 1 -15.48 15.50 -37.39
C MET A 1 -15.08 15.73 -38.83
N ASP A 2 -14.98 16.99 -39.27
CA ASP A 2 -14.46 17.30 -40.61
C ASP A 2 -12.99 16.84 -40.74
N LYS A 3 -12.57 16.43 -41.94
CA LYS A 3 -11.22 15.90 -42.17
C LYS A 3 -10.13 16.92 -41.87
N GLU A 4 -10.39 18.21 -42.12
CA GLU A 4 -9.42 19.27 -41.84
C GLU A 4 -9.27 19.49 -40.33
N ASN A 5 -10.39 19.45 -39.58
CA ASN A 5 -10.38 19.51 -38.11
C ASN A 5 -9.66 18.31 -37.50
N GLU A 6 -9.89 17.10 -38.04
CA GLU A 6 -9.18 15.89 -37.60
C GLU A 6 -7.67 16.03 -37.81
N TYR A 7 -7.25 16.47 -39.00
CA TYR A 7 -5.84 16.64 -39.33
C TYR A 7 -5.13 17.59 -38.36
N VAL A 8 -5.76 18.73 -38.03
CA VAL A 8 -5.19 19.68 -37.07
C VAL A 8 -5.17 19.10 -35.67
N LEU A 9 -6.25 18.46 -35.22
CA LEU A 9 -6.28 17.81 -33.89
C LEU A 9 -5.21 16.72 -33.75
N ARG A 10 -4.96 15.95 -34.81
CA ARG A 10 -3.89 14.95 -34.86
C ARG A 10 -2.50 15.56 -34.67
N LYS A 11 -2.26 16.79 -35.14
CA LYS A 11 -0.98 17.47 -34.88
C LYS A 11 -0.78 17.74 -33.39
N PHE A 12 -1.79 18.29 -32.72
CA PHE A 12 -1.74 18.48 -31.26
C PHE A 12 -1.54 17.15 -30.53
N TYR A 13 -2.24 16.09 -30.96
CA TYR A 13 -2.08 14.76 -30.39
C TYR A 13 -0.66 14.24 -30.55
N ASN A 14 -0.07 14.35 -31.76
CA ASN A 14 1.27 13.84 -32.05
C ASN A 14 2.36 14.59 -31.28
N GLU A 15 2.25 15.90 -31.09
CA GLU A 15 3.21 16.65 -30.26
C GLU A 15 3.19 16.17 -28.81
N LEU A 16 2.01 15.94 -28.25
CA LEU A 16 1.89 15.41 -26.89
C LEU A 16 2.38 13.97 -26.80
N TYR A 17 2.03 13.13 -27.79
CA TYR A 17 2.49 11.75 -27.89
C TYR A 17 4.02 11.68 -27.89
N ASN A 18 4.67 12.44 -28.77
CA ASN A 18 6.12 12.49 -28.88
C ASN A 18 6.76 12.96 -27.57
N SER A 19 6.20 13.98 -26.92
CA SER A 19 6.67 14.47 -25.62
C SER A 19 6.61 13.38 -24.53
N ILE A 20 5.53 12.58 -24.51
CA ILE A 20 5.37 11.48 -23.55
C ILE A 20 6.33 10.33 -23.85
N VAL A 21 6.49 9.96 -25.12
CA VAL A 21 7.40 8.90 -25.57
C VAL A 21 8.85 9.25 -25.26
N LEU A 22 9.29 10.47 -25.57
CA LEU A 22 10.65 10.95 -25.23
C LEU A 22 10.90 10.92 -23.72
N SER A 23 9.86 11.07 -22.91
CA SER A 23 9.97 10.95 -21.46
C SER A 23 9.93 9.52 -20.91
N ASN A 24 9.84 8.49 -21.78
CA ASN A 24 9.68 7.06 -21.46
C ASN A 24 8.48 6.76 -20.54
N LYS A 25 7.34 7.43 -20.78
CA LYS A 25 6.16 7.33 -19.90
C LYS A 25 4.89 6.80 -20.55
N LEU A 26 4.95 6.42 -21.83
CA LEU A 26 3.77 5.90 -22.50
C LEU A 26 3.37 4.54 -21.90
N LYS A 27 2.12 4.43 -21.46
CA LYS A 27 1.53 3.23 -20.86
C LYS A 27 0.39 2.73 -21.73
N LYS A 28 0.40 1.42 -22.03
CA LYS A 28 -0.62 0.75 -22.86
C LYS A 28 -0.93 1.52 -24.17
N GLU A 29 0.09 2.16 -24.76
CA GLU A 29 -0.05 2.94 -26.00
C GLU A 29 -1.06 4.10 -25.96
N SER A 30 -1.56 4.49 -24.77
CA SER A 30 -2.55 5.55 -24.57
C SER A 30 -1.98 6.71 -23.75
N ILE A 31 -2.14 7.92 -24.28
CA ILE A 31 -1.85 9.17 -23.58
C ILE A 31 -2.77 9.33 -22.37
N ILE A 32 -4.06 9.01 -22.49
CA ILE A 32 -5.02 9.12 -21.38
C ILE A 32 -4.57 8.26 -20.20
N ILE A 33 -4.28 6.99 -20.43
CA ILE A 33 -3.80 6.06 -19.39
C ILE A 33 -2.49 6.56 -18.78
N SER A 34 -1.57 7.06 -19.61
CA SER A 34 -0.29 7.61 -19.16
C SER A 34 -0.46 8.82 -18.23
N MET A 35 -1.44 9.67 -18.50
CA MET A 35 -1.69 10.91 -17.75
C MET A 35 -2.33 10.67 -16.37
N PHE A 36 -3.09 9.59 -16.17
CA PHE A 36 -3.75 9.28 -14.87
C PHE A 36 -2.76 9.25 -13.70
N LYS A 37 -1.59 8.64 -13.89
CA LYS A 37 -0.54 8.53 -12.86
C LYS A 37 0.53 9.62 -12.93
N THR A 38 0.43 10.54 -13.89
CA THR A 38 1.42 11.62 -14.03
C THR A 38 1.12 12.73 -13.02
N PRO A 39 2.08 13.15 -12.17
CA PRO A 39 1.88 14.24 -11.22
C PRO A 39 1.46 15.56 -11.89
N SER A 40 0.73 16.42 -11.17
CA SER A 40 0.16 17.66 -11.72
C SER A 40 1.18 18.55 -12.45
N ASN A 41 2.30 18.88 -11.78
CA ASN A 41 3.34 19.73 -12.38
C ASN A 41 3.93 19.10 -13.65
N LYS A 42 4.14 17.78 -13.67
CA LYS A 42 4.63 17.07 -14.86
C LYS A 42 3.60 17.05 -15.99
N ARG A 43 2.31 16.94 -15.67
CA ARG A 43 1.24 17.06 -16.68
C ARG A 43 1.20 18.46 -17.28
N TYR A 44 1.35 19.48 -16.43
CA TYR A 44 1.45 20.86 -16.87
C TYR A 44 2.63 21.04 -17.82
N ASP A 45 3.83 20.59 -17.45
CA ASP A 45 5.04 20.68 -18.29
C ASP A 45 4.85 19.97 -19.64
N LEU A 46 4.30 18.75 -19.65
CA LEU A 46 4.05 18.00 -20.89
C LEU A 46 3.04 18.70 -21.79
N LEU A 47 1.94 19.22 -21.23
CA LEU A 47 0.89 19.89 -21.99
C LEU A 47 1.32 21.26 -22.50
N SER A 48 2.15 21.98 -21.74
CA SER A 48 2.70 23.28 -22.15
C SER A 48 3.79 23.11 -23.18
N SER A 49 4.70 22.14 -23.03
CA SER A 49 5.78 21.90 -24.00
C SER A 49 5.31 21.32 -25.33
N SER A 50 4.13 20.70 -25.36
CA SER A 50 3.47 20.17 -26.56
C SER A 50 2.44 21.13 -27.16
N SER A 51 2.40 22.38 -26.68
CA SER A 51 1.49 23.39 -27.22
C SER A 51 1.82 23.70 -28.68
N LEU A 52 0.80 24.13 -29.43
CA LEU A 52 0.99 24.62 -30.79
C LEU A 52 0.42 26.01 -30.95
N ILE A 53 1.09 26.80 -31.79
CA ILE A 53 0.74 28.19 -32.03
C ILE A 53 -0.34 28.31 -33.11
N SER A 54 -1.41 29.07 -32.85
CA SER A 54 -2.63 29.12 -33.67
C SER A 54 -2.45 29.69 -35.07
N PHE A 55 -1.51 30.62 -35.28
CA PHE A 55 -1.26 31.20 -36.61
C PHE A 55 -0.69 30.20 -37.62
N LYS A 56 -0.31 28.99 -37.18
CA LYS A 56 0.04 27.87 -38.06
C LYS A 56 -1.18 27.21 -38.71
N PHE A 57 -2.40 27.58 -38.31
CA PHE A 57 -3.65 26.94 -38.71
C PHE A 57 -4.71 27.97 -39.12
N LYS A 58 -5.73 27.52 -39.88
CA LYS A 58 -6.88 28.37 -40.20
C LYS A 58 -7.64 28.71 -38.91
N LYS A 59 -8.00 29.98 -38.74
CA LYS A 59 -8.72 30.49 -37.56
C LYS A 59 -10.07 29.78 -37.34
N SER A 60 -10.78 29.44 -38.41
CA SER A 60 -12.05 28.69 -38.33
C SER A 60 -11.86 27.33 -37.67
N ILE A 61 -10.84 26.56 -38.07
CA ILE A 61 -10.54 25.24 -37.49
C ILE A 61 -10.20 25.36 -36.01
N ILE A 62 -9.37 26.33 -35.64
CA ILE A 62 -9.01 26.56 -34.23
C ILE A 62 -10.25 26.90 -33.40
N ASN A 63 -11.12 27.78 -33.90
CA ASN A 63 -12.38 28.12 -33.22
C ASN A 63 -13.31 26.90 -33.09
N ASP A 64 -13.37 26.04 -34.10
CA ASP A 64 -14.16 24.80 -34.05
C ASP A 64 -13.59 23.83 -32.99
N LEU A 65 -12.27 23.64 -32.95
CA LEU A 65 -11.65 22.76 -31.97
C LEU A 65 -11.81 23.30 -30.53
N ILE A 66 -11.76 24.61 -30.33
CA ILE A 66 -12.01 25.25 -29.03
C ILE A 66 -13.48 25.11 -28.62
N SER A 67 -14.42 25.39 -29.53
CA SER A 67 -15.86 25.33 -29.23
C SER A 67 -16.32 23.90 -28.93
N ASN A 68 -15.65 22.88 -29.49
CA ASN A 68 -15.86 21.48 -29.15
C ASN A 68 -15.04 21.01 -27.93
N GLU A 69 -14.28 21.90 -27.28
CA GLU A 69 -13.42 21.64 -26.13
C GLU A 69 -12.32 20.59 -26.39
N LEU A 70 -11.87 20.45 -27.63
CA LEU A 70 -10.83 19.48 -28.02
C LEU A 70 -9.43 20.04 -27.80
N ILE A 71 -9.30 21.37 -27.83
CA ILE A 71 -8.10 22.11 -27.44
C ILE A 71 -8.49 23.26 -26.51
N ARG A 72 -7.52 23.83 -25.80
CA ARG A 72 -7.71 25.01 -24.92
C ARG A 72 -6.51 25.93 -25.01
N SER A 73 -6.72 27.22 -24.75
CA SER A 73 -5.63 28.18 -24.60
C SER A 73 -4.77 27.85 -23.38
N ILE A 74 -3.50 28.18 -23.46
CA ILE A 74 -2.57 28.16 -22.32
C ILE A 74 -2.08 29.59 -22.01
N ASP A 75 -1.20 29.72 -21.01
CA ASP A 75 -0.74 31.02 -20.50
C ASP A 75 0.01 31.87 -21.56
N SER A 76 0.55 31.24 -22.61
CA SER A 76 1.19 31.90 -23.74
C SER A 76 0.17 32.40 -24.77
N ALA A 77 0.32 33.66 -25.19
CA ALA A 77 -0.56 34.26 -26.19
C ALA A 77 -0.55 33.46 -27.51
N ASN A 78 -1.73 33.13 -28.02
CA ASN A 78 -1.94 32.36 -29.25
C ASN A 78 -1.46 30.90 -29.22
N GLU A 79 -1.14 30.34 -28.06
CA GLU A 79 -0.81 28.93 -27.93
C GLU A 79 -1.97 28.12 -27.34
N TYR A 80 -2.08 26.89 -27.84
CA TYR A 80 -3.13 25.97 -27.46
C TYR A 80 -2.54 24.61 -27.12
N SER A 81 -3.18 23.89 -26.21
CA SER A 81 -2.85 22.52 -25.86
C SER A 81 -4.09 21.64 -26.00
N ILE A 82 -3.87 20.36 -26.31
CA ILE A 82 -4.96 19.39 -26.43
C ILE A 82 -5.59 19.11 -25.06
N THR A 83 -6.91 18.93 -25.04
CA THR A 83 -7.62 18.51 -23.83
C THR A 83 -7.69 16.99 -23.74
N ALA A 84 -8.12 16.45 -22.59
CA ALA A 84 -8.40 15.03 -22.47
C ALA A 84 -9.46 14.55 -23.49
N LYS A 85 -10.46 15.41 -23.78
CA LYS A 85 -11.50 15.15 -24.79
C LYS A 85 -10.92 15.07 -26.20
N GLY A 86 -10.00 15.98 -26.54
CA GLY A 86 -9.27 15.95 -27.81
C GLY A 86 -8.41 14.69 -27.97
N VAL A 87 -7.69 14.30 -26.91
CA VAL A 87 -6.91 13.06 -26.89
C VAL A 87 -7.83 11.85 -27.09
N TRP A 88 -8.90 11.75 -26.30
CA TRP A 88 -9.88 10.67 -26.37
C TRP A 88 -10.44 10.48 -27.77
N GLN A 89 -10.78 11.60 -28.42
CA GLN A 89 -11.33 11.57 -29.77
C GLN A 89 -10.36 10.96 -30.79
N ILE A 90 -9.06 11.26 -30.70
CA ILE A 90 -8.06 10.63 -31.58
C ILE A 90 -7.83 9.16 -31.21
N GLU A 91 -7.72 8.82 -29.93
CA GLU A 91 -7.42 7.46 -29.50
C GLU A 91 -8.55 6.45 -29.80
N ILE A 92 -9.82 6.89 -29.73
CA ILE A 92 -10.95 6.06 -30.19
C ILE A 92 -10.90 5.84 -31.70
N ILE A 93 -10.66 6.90 -32.50
CA ILE A 93 -10.59 6.78 -33.97
C ILE A 93 -9.49 5.80 -34.36
N ASP A 94 -8.35 5.87 -33.67
CA ASP A 94 -7.20 4.99 -33.89
C ASP A 94 -7.36 3.62 -33.23
N LYS A 95 -8.48 3.35 -32.53
CA LYS A 95 -8.76 2.11 -31.77
C LYS A 95 -7.65 1.74 -30.77
N LYS A 96 -6.95 2.74 -30.24
CA LYS A 96 -5.91 2.55 -29.21
C LYS A 96 -6.51 2.28 -27.83
N ILE A 97 -7.73 2.74 -27.61
CA ILE A 97 -8.44 2.61 -26.34
C ILE A 97 -9.95 2.62 -26.57
N SER A 98 -10.66 1.90 -25.71
CA SER A 98 -12.12 1.89 -25.62
C SER A 98 -12.59 2.38 -24.26
N TYR A 99 -13.90 2.57 -24.11
CA TYR A 99 -14.51 2.86 -22.80
C TYR A 99 -14.19 1.77 -21.78
N ASP A 100 -14.32 0.50 -22.18
CA ASP A 100 -14.09 -0.64 -21.31
C ASP A 100 -12.63 -0.69 -20.84
N ASP A 101 -11.66 -0.37 -21.71
CA ASP A 101 -10.24 -0.30 -21.33
C ASP A 101 -9.96 0.74 -20.23
N VAL A 102 -10.65 1.89 -20.29
CA VAL A 102 -10.51 2.95 -19.27
C VAL A 102 -11.15 2.51 -17.97
N ILE A 103 -12.35 1.94 -18.01
CA ILE A 103 -13.04 1.47 -16.81
C ILE A 103 -12.26 0.34 -16.16
N GLU A 104 -11.77 -0.64 -16.93
CA GLU A 104 -10.93 -1.72 -16.41
C GLU A 104 -9.63 -1.19 -15.80
N TYR A 105 -8.99 -0.20 -16.45
CA TYR A 105 -7.80 0.45 -15.89
C TYR A 105 -8.12 1.15 -14.56
N ILE A 106 -9.23 1.90 -14.49
CA ILE A 106 -9.65 2.58 -13.27
C ILE A 106 -9.93 1.58 -12.16
N ASP A 107 -10.70 0.53 -12.46
CA ASP A 107 -11.04 -0.51 -11.49
C ASP A 107 -9.76 -1.16 -10.95
N LYS A 108 -8.89 -1.66 -11.83
CA LYS A 108 -7.65 -2.32 -11.46
C LYS A 108 -6.72 -1.45 -10.60
N GLU A 109 -6.64 -0.15 -10.89
CA GLU A 109 -5.64 0.73 -10.27
C GLU A 109 -6.15 1.45 -9.02
N TYR A 110 -7.46 1.70 -8.92
CA TYR A 110 -8.02 2.53 -7.87
C TYR A 110 -9.09 1.83 -7.03
N PHE A 111 -9.77 0.80 -7.55
CA PHE A 111 -10.88 0.13 -6.86
C PHE A 111 -10.56 -1.31 -6.45
N ASN A 112 -9.69 -2.01 -7.18
CA ASN A 112 -9.19 -3.33 -6.83
C ASN A 112 -8.11 -3.23 -5.74
N LEU A 113 -8.52 -2.74 -4.57
CA LEU A 113 -7.68 -2.50 -3.39
C LEU A 113 -7.56 -3.75 -2.51
N PHE A 114 -8.29 -4.81 -2.84
CA PHE A 114 -8.37 -6.04 -2.07
C PHE A 114 -7.15 -6.93 -2.39
N GLU A 115 -6.06 -6.71 -1.67
CA GLU A 115 -4.82 -7.50 -1.77
C GLU A 115 -4.84 -8.74 -0.86
N SER A 116 -6.01 -9.28 -0.52
CA SER A 116 -6.16 -10.38 0.45
C SER A 116 -5.37 -11.64 0.09
N ASN A 117 -4.98 -11.80 -1.18
CA ASN A 117 -4.28 -12.98 -1.68
C ASN A 117 -2.75 -12.81 -1.73
N LYS A 118 -2.20 -11.65 -1.37
CA LYS A 118 -0.74 -11.46 -1.34
C LYS A 118 -0.18 -12.00 -0.02
N SER A 119 0.75 -12.96 -0.11
CA SER A 119 1.46 -13.49 1.05
C SER A 119 2.23 -12.39 1.78
N LEU A 120 2.40 -12.55 3.09
CA LEU A 120 3.31 -11.72 3.89
C LEU A 120 4.75 -11.95 3.43
N THR A 121 5.51 -10.86 3.32
CA THR A 121 6.97 -10.90 3.28
C THR A 121 7.52 -11.31 4.64
N GLU A 122 8.79 -11.76 4.71
CA GLU A 122 9.40 -12.17 5.98
C GLU A 122 9.39 -11.05 7.02
N LYS A 123 9.65 -9.79 6.61
CA LYS A 123 9.56 -8.62 7.51
C LYS A 123 8.16 -8.40 8.04
N GLU A 124 7.14 -8.54 7.19
CA GLU A 124 5.74 -8.40 7.59
C GLU A 124 5.31 -9.50 8.56
N LYS A 125 5.81 -10.74 8.39
CA LYS A 125 5.58 -11.82 9.36
C LYS A 125 6.18 -11.51 10.71
N ILE A 126 7.42 -11.02 10.75
CA ILE A 126 8.10 -10.61 11.98
C ILE A 126 7.29 -9.51 12.67
N ILE A 127 6.88 -8.47 11.95
CA ILE A 127 6.08 -7.37 12.51
C ILE A 127 4.79 -7.89 13.14
N LEU A 128 3.99 -8.65 12.40
CA LEU A 128 2.71 -9.14 12.93
C LEU A 128 2.91 -10.10 14.09
N PHE A 129 3.88 -11.01 14.00
CA PHE A 129 4.14 -11.96 15.07
C PHE A 129 4.56 -11.26 16.35
N SER A 130 5.50 -10.31 16.28
CA SER A 130 5.88 -9.48 17.42
C SER A 130 4.70 -8.70 18.02
N MET A 131 3.84 -8.15 17.18
CA MET A 131 2.65 -7.42 17.64
C MET A 131 1.62 -8.32 18.32
N ILE A 132 1.52 -9.59 17.92
CA ILE A 132 0.69 -10.61 18.57
C ILE A 132 1.33 -11.03 19.91
N CYS A 133 2.63 -11.35 19.92
CA CYS A 133 3.37 -11.72 21.12
C CYS A 133 3.30 -10.63 22.19
N SER A 134 3.48 -9.37 21.80
CA SER A 134 3.37 -8.21 22.70
C SER A 134 1.94 -7.74 22.92
N ARG A 135 0.94 -8.42 22.37
CA ARG A 135 -0.49 -8.13 22.54
C ARG A 135 -0.87 -6.67 22.32
N THR A 136 -0.40 -6.12 21.18
CA THR A 136 -0.71 -4.74 20.78
C THR A 136 -2.14 -4.61 20.25
N PHE A 137 -3.15 -5.02 21.02
CA PHE A 137 -4.51 -5.31 20.52
C PHE A 137 -5.46 -4.10 20.49
N SER A 138 -4.96 -2.92 20.83
CA SER A 138 -5.74 -1.68 20.84
C SER A 138 -4.84 -0.46 20.67
N GLU A 139 -5.47 0.70 20.51
CA GLU A 139 -4.76 1.99 20.49
C GLU A 139 -4.10 2.31 21.84
N ASP A 140 -4.73 1.94 22.95
CA ASP A 140 -4.22 2.15 24.32
C ASP A 140 -3.00 1.24 24.60
N SER A 141 -2.93 0.09 23.94
CA SER A 141 -1.80 -0.85 24.02
C SER A 141 -1.01 -0.88 22.71
N CYS A 142 -0.68 0.29 22.15
CA CYS A 142 0.01 0.38 20.86
C CYS A 142 1.54 0.41 21.01
N ALA A 143 2.24 0.05 19.94
CA ALA A 143 3.67 0.32 19.78
C ALA A 143 3.86 1.82 19.53
N ASP A 144 4.07 2.60 20.60
CA ASP A 144 4.36 4.03 20.55
C ASP A 144 5.88 4.28 20.55
N LEU A 145 6.44 4.52 19.35
CA LEU A 145 7.88 4.75 19.20
C LEU A 145 8.31 6.17 19.58
N ARG A 146 7.38 7.07 19.89
CA ARG A 146 7.69 8.42 20.37
C ARG A 146 7.74 8.51 21.89
N LYS A 147 7.24 7.49 22.60
CA LYS A 147 7.19 7.47 24.07
C LYS A 147 8.58 7.70 24.68
N SER A 148 9.59 6.95 24.25
CA SER A 148 11.00 7.21 24.57
C SER A 148 11.96 6.42 23.67
N ALA A 149 13.25 6.74 23.73
CA ALA A 149 14.28 5.98 23.01
C ALA A 149 14.40 4.54 23.53
N GLU A 150 14.24 4.34 24.84
CA GLU A 150 14.27 3.04 25.51
C GLU A 150 13.12 2.15 25.06
N VAL A 151 11.92 2.72 24.87
CA VAL A 151 10.77 1.99 24.31
C VAL A 151 11.06 1.54 22.88
N SER A 152 11.66 2.40 22.04
CA SER A 152 12.07 2.00 20.68
C SER A 152 13.11 0.87 20.69
N VAL A 153 14.12 0.95 21.57
CA VAL A 153 15.11 -0.12 21.74
C VAL A 153 14.47 -1.43 22.20
N SER A 154 13.50 -1.35 23.11
CA SER A 154 12.75 -2.52 23.60
C SER A 154 11.93 -3.16 22.47
N TRP A 155 11.27 -2.35 21.64
CA TRP A 155 10.59 -2.84 20.44
C TRP A 155 11.55 -3.52 19.46
N LYS A 156 12.73 -2.94 19.23
CA LYS A 156 13.76 -3.56 18.39
C LYS A 156 14.12 -4.96 18.91
N ASN A 157 14.33 -5.10 20.22
CA ASN A 157 14.64 -6.40 20.82
C ASN A 157 13.49 -7.40 20.66
N ILE A 158 12.24 -6.96 20.83
CA ILE A 158 11.05 -7.80 20.59
C ILE A 158 11.01 -8.28 19.13
N PHE A 159 11.24 -7.40 18.16
CA PHE A 159 11.28 -7.77 16.73
C PHE A 159 12.42 -8.76 16.43
N ASP A 160 13.61 -8.53 17.00
CA ASP A 160 14.75 -9.43 16.83
C ASP A 160 14.45 -10.83 17.37
N ILE A 161 14.01 -10.95 18.64
CA ILE A 161 13.73 -12.23 19.30
C ILE A 161 12.58 -12.98 18.58
N CYS A 162 11.52 -12.27 18.19
CA CYS A 162 10.42 -12.87 17.43
C CYS A 162 10.87 -13.34 16.05
N GLY A 163 11.74 -12.59 15.36
CA GLY A 163 12.27 -13.00 14.08
C GLY A 163 13.17 -14.22 14.19
N GLU A 164 14.04 -14.28 15.19
CA GLU A 164 14.84 -15.49 15.48
C GLU A 164 13.95 -16.70 15.76
N LYS A 165 12.87 -16.53 16.54
CA LYS A 165 11.89 -17.60 16.77
C LYS A 165 11.26 -18.09 15.47
N LEU A 166 10.85 -17.19 14.57
CA LEU A 166 10.29 -17.57 13.27
C LEU A 166 11.30 -18.27 12.35
N VAL A 167 12.59 -17.94 12.42
CA VAL A 167 13.67 -18.68 11.73
C VAL A 167 13.78 -20.10 12.30
N ASN A 168 13.82 -20.22 13.63
CA ASN A 168 13.97 -21.50 14.31
C ASN A 168 12.81 -22.47 14.02
N LEU A 169 11.59 -21.93 13.84
CA LEU A 169 10.40 -22.68 13.43
C LEU A 169 10.33 -22.97 11.92
N GLY A 170 11.31 -22.53 11.12
CA GLY A 170 11.30 -22.71 9.67
C GLY A 170 10.18 -21.93 8.93
N ILE A 171 9.57 -20.95 9.58
CA ILE A 171 8.50 -20.13 9.02
C ILE A 171 9.06 -19.11 8.03
N ILE A 172 10.21 -18.51 8.37
CA ILE A 172 11.05 -17.70 7.48
C ILE A 172 12.40 -18.40 7.28
N LYS A 173 13.07 -18.16 6.15
CA LYS A 173 14.28 -18.91 5.79
C LYS A 173 15.51 -18.45 6.57
N GLU A 174 15.64 -17.14 6.72
CA GLU A 174 16.75 -16.50 7.40
C GLU A 174 16.30 -15.16 7.98
N TYR A 175 17.04 -14.65 8.97
CA TYR A 175 16.77 -13.34 9.52
C TYR A 175 17.11 -12.26 8.47
N PRO A 176 16.19 -11.35 8.09
CA PRO A 176 16.44 -10.43 7.00
C PRO A 176 17.60 -9.48 7.29
N ALA A 177 18.70 -9.59 6.54
CA ALA A 177 19.93 -8.81 6.77
C ALA A 177 19.74 -7.27 6.75
N ASN A 178 18.67 -6.79 6.11
CA ASN A 178 18.32 -5.37 6.03
C ASN A 178 16.98 -5.04 6.69
N ILE A 179 16.57 -5.80 7.71
CA ILE A 179 15.27 -5.61 8.38
C ILE A 179 15.02 -4.13 8.74
N TYR A 180 16.01 -3.47 9.34
CA TYR A 180 15.96 -2.06 9.75
C TYR A 180 16.47 -1.06 8.69
N GLY A 181 16.74 -1.51 7.46
CA GLY A 181 17.21 -0.62 6.39
C GLY A 181 18.70 -0.28 6.42
N LYS A 182 19.05 0.80 5.73
CA LYS A 182 20.41 1.36 5.72
C LYS A 182 20.52 2.39 6.84
N GLY A 183 21.65 2.41 7.55
CA GLY A 183 21.92 3.37 8.60
C GLY A 183 21.68 4.81 8.14
N GLY A 184 20.99 5.58 8.97
CA GLY A 184 20.59 6.97 8.73
C GLY A 184 20.03 7.59 10.00
N ASN A 185 19.46 8.80 9.89
CA ASN A 185 18.92 9.53 11.04
C ASN A 185 17.51 9.06 11.48
N GLU A 186 16.89 8.13 10.73
CA GLU A 186 15.58 7.56 11.09
C GLU A 186 15.79 6.42 12.07
N ASP A 187 14.97 6.39 13.13
CA ASP A 187 14.95 5.31 14.11
C ASP A 187 14.72 3.94 13.41
N PRO A 188 15.51 2.89 13.72
CA PRO A 188 15.44 1.58 13.06
C PRO A 188 14.04 0.96 13.03
N VAL A 189 13.32 1.03 14.16
CA VAL A 189 11.99 0.42 14.29
C VAL A 189 10.95 1.24 13.53
N SER A 190 11.05 2.56 13.61
CA SER A 190 10.23 3.49 12.82
C SER A 190 10.38 3.23 11.33
N TYR A 191 11.61 3.01 10.87
CA TYR A 191 11.88 2.66 9.47
C TYR A 191 11.18 1.36 9.06
N LEU A 192 11.24 0.33 9.90
CA LEU A 192 10.63 -0.97 9.65
C LEU A 192 9.10 -0.84 9.51
N LEU A 193 8.43 -0.26 10.51
CA LEU A 193 6.97 -0.19 10.56
C LEU A 193 6.38 0.75 9.51
N LYS A 194 6.98 1.92 9.27
CA LYS A 194 6.53 2.89 8.26
C LYS A 194 6.55 2.36 6.82
N ARG A 195 7.30 1.28 6.57
CA ARG A 195 7.39 0.64 5.25
C ARG A 195 6.50 -0.58 5.11
N ALA A 196 5.81 -0.97 6.18
CA ALA A 196 4.85 -2.06 6.17
C ALA A 196 3.45 -1.63 5.66
N ASN A 197 3.42 -0.73 4.65
CA ASN A 197 2.20 -0.09 4.15
C ASN A 197 1.16 -1.06 3.57
N HIS A 198 1.58 -2.28 3.20
CA HIS A 198 0.69 -3.32 2.69
C HIS A 198 0.03 -4.13 3.81
N LEU A 199 0.53 -4.09 5.05
CA LEU A 199 -0.03 -4.86 6.17
C LEU A 199 -1.48 -4.50 6.42
N PHE A 200 -1.86 -3.23 6.37
CA PHE A 200 -3.26 -2.80 6.53
C PHE A 200 -4.17 -3.55 5.56
N LYS A 201 -3.81 -3.65 4.28
CA LYS A 201 -4.61 -4.36 3.27
C LYS A 201 -4.58 -5.88 3.45
N LYS A 202 -3.38 -6.46 3.66
CA LYS A 202 -3.21 -7.92 3.81
C LYS A 202 -3.91 -8.48 5.06
N THR A 203 -3.97 -7.67 6.12
CA THR A 203 -4.66 -8.02 7.38
C THR A 203 -6.12 -7.57 7.42
N ARG A 204 -6.72 -7.18 6.28
CA ARG A 204 -8.13 -6.75 6.19
C ARG A 204 -8.47 -5.59 7.14
N GLY A 205 -7.51 -4.70 7.38
CA GLY A 205 -7.66 -3.52 8.24
C GLY A 205 -7.46 -3.80 9.73
N ILE A 206 -6.95 -4.97 10.11
CA ILE A 206 -6.62 -5.27 11.51
C ILE A 206 -5.33 -4.54 11.91
N TYR A 207 -4.27 -4.59 11.10
CA TYR A 207 -3.06 -3.80 11.35
C TYR A 207 -3.34 -2.30 11.15
N MET A 208 -3.12 -1.50 12.18
CA MET A 208 -3.39 -0.06 12.22
C MET A 208 -2.09 0.74 12.37
N SER A 209 -2.00 1.83 11.60
CA SER A 209 -1.00 2.89 11.77
C SER A 209 -1.72 4.24 11.72
N PRO A 210 -2.32 4.70 12.84
CA PRO A 210 -3.12 5.94 12.87
C PRO A 210 -2.30 7.21 12.59
N GLY A 211 -0.97 7.12 12.70
CA GLY A 211 -0.06 8.25 12.58
C GLY A 211 0.88 8.31 13.78
N GLU A 212 1.70 9.38 13.83
CA GLU A 212 2.54 9.69 14.99
C GLU A 212 3.49 8.58 15.46
N GLN A 213 3.85 7.64 14.56
CA GLN A 213 4.66 6.46 14.88
C GLN A 213 4.02 5.54 15.93
N LYS A 214 2.69 5.49 15.97
CA LYS A 214 1.90 4.51 16.72
C LYS A 214 1.42 3.39 15.80
N TYR A 215 1.44 2.15 16.31
CA TYR A 215 1.02 0.97 15.55
C TYR A 215 0.35 -0.06 16.47
N TYR A 216 -0.76 -0.65 16.03
CA TYR A 216 -1.48 -1.68 16.80
C TYR A 216 -2.27 -2.62 15.90
N LEU A 217 -2.79 -3.72 16.46
CA LEU A 217 -3.74 -4.64 15.85
C LEU A 217 -5.12 -4.32 16.42
N LYS A 218 -6.10 -3.98 15.57
CA LYS A 218 -7.47 -3.65 15.98
C LYS A 218 -8.23 -4.90 16.41
N LEU A 219 -7.96 -5.35 17.64
CA LEU A 219 -8.43 -6.60 18.22
C LEU A 219 -9.20 -6.40 19.52
N SER A 220 -9.64 -5.17 19.81
CA SER A 220 -10.40 -4.84 21.03
C SER A 220 -11.83 -5.38 21.06
N ASP A 221 -12.38 -5.82 19.92
CA ASP A 221 -13.71 -6.44 19.86
C ASP A 221 -13.66 -7.91 20.29
N LYS A 222 -14.08 -8.18 21.53
CA LYS A 222 -14.08 -9.54 22.11
C LYS A 222 -14.87 -10.56 21.28
N ASN A 223 -15.89 -10.14 20.51
CA ASN A 223 -16.70 -11.08 19.73
C ASN A 223 -15.95 -11.68 18.53
N HIS A 224 -14.99 -10.93 17.97
CA HIS A 224 -14.22 -11.32 16.79
C HIS A 224 -12.74 -11.50 17.07
N LEU A 225 -12.27 -11.24 18.30
CA LEU A 225 -10.87 -11.32 18.71
C LEU A 225 -10.22 -12.64 18.30
N LYS A 226 -10.81 -13.78 18.68
CA LYS A 226 -10.26 -15.10 18.34
C LYS A 226 -10.16 -15.32 16.84
N GLU A 227 -11.25 -15.06 16.12
CA GLU A 227 -11.31 -15.26 14.67
C GLU A 227 -10.27 -14.41 13.93
N ASN A 228 -10.13 -13.15 14.33
CA ASN A 228 -9.15 -12.23 13.78
C ASN A 228 -7.71 -12.66 14.14
N LEU A 229 -7.47 -13.13 15.37
CA LEU A 229 -6.17 -13.67 15.77
C LEU A 229 -5.82 -14.91 14.94
N SER A 230 -6.75 -15.86 14.79
CA SER A 230 -6.56 -17.04 13.95
C SER A 230 -6.23 -16.66 12.52
N PHE A 231 -6.91 -15.67 11.95
CA PHE A 231 -6.59 -15.16 10.62
C PHE A 231 -5.17 -14.58 10.53
N LEU A 232 -4.75 -13.75 11.51
CA LEU A 232 -3.39 -13.20 11.52
C LEU A 232 -2.32 -14.29 11.70
N LEU A 233 -2.55 -15.26 12.58
CA LEU A 233 -1.67 -16.41 12.78
C LEU A 233 -1.58 -17.26 11.49
N TRP A 234 -2.69 -17.51 10.82
CA TRP A 234 -2.70 -18.17 9.52
C TRP A 234 -1.89 -17.40 8.47
N LEU A 235 -1.96 -16.06 8.42
CA LEU A 235 -1.12 -15.27 7.51
C LEU A 235 0.38 -15.45 7.78
N ILE A 236 0.78 -15.64 9.04
CA ILE A 236 2.19 -15.82 9.45
C ILE A 236 2.66 -17.23 9.16
N PHE A 237 1.96 -18.23 9.71
CA PHE A 237 2.37 -19.63 9.73
C PHE A 237 1.85 -20.42 8.53
N GLY A 238 0.64 -20.11 8.05
CA GLY A 238 -0.07 -20.89 7.05
C GLY A 238 -0.14 -22.37 7.44
N ASN A 239 0.04 -23.25 6.47
CA ASN A 239 0.01 -24.70 6.68
C ASN A 239 1.30 -25.27 7.29
N LYS A 240 2.22 -24.41 7.78
CA LYS A 240 3.47 -24.87 8.41
C LYS A 240 3.36 -25.01 9.94
N LEU A 241 2.26 -24.56 10.54
CA LEU A 241 2.05 -24.72 11.98
C LEU A 241 1.62 -26.15 12.27
N GLU A 242 2.37 -26.85 13.12
CA GLU A 242 2.05 -28.19 13.58
C GLU A 242 1.47 -28.14 15.01
N VAL A 243 0.66 -29.13 15.38
CA VAL A 243 0.03 -29.21 16.72
C VAL A 243 1.11 -29.20 17.81
N ASP A 244 2.22 -29.91 17.58
CA ASP A 244 3.31 -30.08 18.53
C ASP A 244 4.06 -28.76 18.82
N ASP A 245 3.97 -27.77 17.92
CA ASP A 245 4.59 -26.46 18.11
C ASP A 245 3.73 -25.49 18.94
N ILE A 246 2.42 -25.75 19.09
CA ILE A 246 1.47 -24.78 19.65
C ILE A 246 1.83 -24.39 21.09
N GLU A 247 2.12 -25.37 21.94
CA GLU A 247 2.47 -25.13 23.35
C GLU A 247 3.72 -24.25 23.45
N LEU A 248 4.76 -24.62 22.70
CA LEU A 248 6.04 -23.92 22.67
C LEU A 248 5.91 -22.48 22.11
N ILE A 249 5.05 -22.26 21.11
CA ILE A 249 4.82 -20.93 20.54
C ILE A 249 3.96 -20.10 21.49
N SER A 250 2.91 -20.69 22.08
CA SER A 250 2.03 -19.99 23.02
C SER A 250 2.78 -19.54 24.27
N GLU A 251 3.62 -20.41 24.83
CA GLU A 251 4.51 -20.06 25.95
C GLU A 251 5.44 -18.91 25.56
N PHE A 252 6.05 -18.98 24.37
CA PHE A 252 6.90 -17.89 23.88
C PHE A 252 6.14 -16.56 23.77
N CYS A 253 4.92 -16.56 23.21
CA CYS A 253 4.08 -15.37 23.13
C CYS A 253 3.75 -14.81 24.52
N ASN A 254 3.40 -15.67 25.47
CA ASN A 254 3.06 -15.27 26.84
C ASN A 254 4.28 -14.66 27.55
N ASN A 255 5.46 -15.25 27.41
CA ASN A 255 6.70 -14.71 27.97
C ASN A 255 7.02 -13.32 27.40
N ILE A 256 6.85 -13.10 26.09
CA ILE A 256 7.00 -11.75 25.51
C ILE A 256 5.95 -10.79 26.09
N ALA A 257 4.69 -11.20 26.20
CA ALA A 257 3.62 -10.36 26.74
C ALA A 257 3.89 -9.92 28.19
N TYR A 258 4.40 -10.83 29.02
CA TYR A 258 4.63 -10.60 30.45
C TYR A 258 5.97 -9.95 30.74
N ASP A 259 7.06 -10.49 30.19
CA ASP A 259 8.41 -10.07 30.54
C ASP A 259 8.83 -8.82 29.78
N MET A 260 8.40 -8.69 28.52
CA MET A 260 8.79 -7.55 27.67
C MET A 260 7.73 -6.45 27.63
N GLY A 261 6.45 -6.79 27.90
CA GLY A 261 5.34 -5.83 27.90
C GLY A 261 5.55 -4.66 28.85
N ILE A 262 6.17 -4.90 30.02
CA ILE A 262 6.45 -3.88 31.04
C ILE A 262 7.39 -2.76 30.55
N TYR A 263 8.21 -3.02 29.53
CA TYR A 263 9.17 -2.05 28.99
C TYR A 263 8.59 -1.20 27.87
N VAL A 264 7.47 -1.63 27.27
CA VAL A 264 6.87 -0.97 26.10
C VAL A 264 5.49 -0.36 26.38
N PHE A 265 4.77 -0.86 27.39
CA PHE A 265 3.43 -0.36 27.74
C PHE A 265 3.39 0.31 29.11
N ASP A 266 2.35 1.11 29.33
CA ASP A 266 1.94 1.49 30.68
C ASP A 266 1.14 0.33 31.28
N LEU A 267 1.48 -0.10 32.50
CA LEU A 267 0.83 -1.22 33.17
C LEU A 267 -0.65 -0.95 33.47
N ASP A 268 -0.99 0.32 33.72
CA ASP A 268 -2.36 0.72 34.00
C ASP A 268 -3.27 0.64 32.76
N GLU A 269 -2.68 0.70 31.55
CA GLU A 269 -3.38 0.65 30.26
C GLU A 269 -3.24 -0.72 29.57
N TYR A 270 -2.31 -1.57 30.02
CA TYR A 270 -1.99 -2.86 29.39
C TYR A 270 -2.86 -4.03 29.88
N HIS A 271 -4.16 -3.92 29.63
CA HIS A 271 -5.15 -4.94 30.03
C HIS A 271 -5.00 -6.29 29.32
N PHE A 272 -4.25 -6.34 28.21
CA PHE A 272 -4.02 -7.56 27.45
C PHE A 272 -2.99 -8.50 28.10
N SER A 273 -2.33 -8.08 29.18
CA SER A 273 -1.54 -8.95 30.06
C SER A 273 -2.39 -9.88 30.95
N ASN A 274 -3.71 -9.88 30.83
CA ASN A 274 -4.55 -10.79 31.60
C ASN A 274 -4.44 -12.23 31.05
N PRO A 275 -4.35 -13.26 31.92
CA PRO A 275 -4.37 -14.68 31.51
C PRO A 275 -5.54 -15.08 30.59
N GLU A 276 -6.66 -14.35 30.59
CA GLU A 276 -7.76 -14.61 29.64
C GLU A 276 -7.29 -14.59 28.16
N TYR A 277 -6.27 -13.79 27.84
CA TYR A 277 -5.72 -13.69 26.50
C TYR A 277 -4.76 -14.82 26.14
N ASP A 278 -4.23 -15.56 27.12
CA ASP A 278 -3.39 -16.75 26.92
C ASP A 278 -4.24 -17.87 26.34
N ASP A 279 -5.41 -18.10 26.95
CA ASP A 279 -6.39 -19.08 26.50
C ASP A 279 -6.89 -18.75 25.10
N ILE A 280 -7.25 -17.48 24.86
CA ILE A 280 -7.72 -17.03 23.54
C ILE A 280 -6.63 -17.20 22.47
N LEU A 281 -5.37 -16.91 22.79
CA LEU A 281 -4.28 -17.08 21.86
C LEU A 281 -4.03 -18.55 21.53
N ASN A 282 -4.05 -19.42 22.54
CA ASN A 282 -3.92 -20.87 22.37
C ASN A 282 -5.08 -21.44 21.52
N GLU A 283 -6.33 -21.04 21.81
CA GLU A 283 -7.47 -21.39 20.97
C GLU A 283 -7.31 -20.90 19.53
N ALA A 284 -6.74 -19.70 19.34
CA ALA A 284 -6.52 -19.16 18.01
C ALA A 284 -5.49 -19.97 17.22
N PHE A 285 -4.39 -20.41 17.85
CA PHE A 285 -3.42 -21.34 17.25
C PHE A 285 -4.07 -22.68 16.87
N MET A 286 -4.88 -23.24 17.77
CA MET A 286 -5.62 -24.48 17.51
C MET A 286 -6.56 -24.32 16.29
N ASP A 287 -7.31 -23.22 16.18
CA ASP A 287 -8.16 -22.96 15.01
C ASP A 287 -7.35 -22.90 13.71
N VAL A 288 -6.13 -22.34 13.72
CA VAL A 288 -5.28 -22.34 12.51
C VAL A 288 -4.97 -23.77 12.07
N VAL A 289 -4.55 -24.63 12.99
CA VAL A 289 -4.16 -26.01 12.65
C VAL A 289 -5.35 -26.86 12.20
N PHE A 290 -6.50 -26.74 12.87
CA PHE A 290 -7.69 -27.55 12.55
C PHE A 290 -8.52 -26.99 11.39
N SER A 291 -8.42 -25.68 11.12
CA SER A 291 -9.20 -24.98 10.08
C SER A 291 -8.32 -24.53 8.91
N ASN A 292 -7.30 -25.30 8.52
CA ASN A 292 -6.33 -24.96 7.47
C ASN A 292 -6.92 -24.53 6.10
N ASN A 293 -8.21 -24.83 5.84
CA ASN A 293 -8.92 -24.44 4.59
C ASN A 293 -9.87 -23.24 4.75
N LYS A 294 -9.92 -22.59 5.91
CA LYS A 294 -10.92 -21.55 6.24
C LYS A 294 -10.61 -20.17 5.65
N TRP A 295 -9.35 -19.90 5.29
CA TRP A 295 -8.84 -18.55 5.01
C TRP A 295 -8.24 -18.36 3.63
#